data_AF-A0A662PQ14-F1
#
_entry.id   AF-A0A662PQ14-F1
#
_cell.length_a   1.000
_cell.length_b   1.000
_cell.length_c   1.000
_cell.angle_alpha   90.00
_cell.angle_beta   90.00
_cell.angle_gamma   90.00
#
_symmetry.space_group_name_H-M   'P 1'
#
loop_
_entity.id
_entity.type
_entity.pdbx_description
1 polymer ?
#
loop_
_entity_poly.entity_id
_entity_poly.type
_entity_poly.pdbx_seq_one_letter_code
_entity_poly.pdbx_strand_id
1 'polypeptide(L)'
;VTEIRNKVTDLTIELADKDLDMEWRVVAGAPFYLSPQEASKRMIDISHINKIPTLDIEVYLPYRGPRESAEWLEVTAASVHRDFYVKNFKIKEARERELWTGCVGHGLSRWAAGFLARHGFEFDNWPKAIKEIIGELPSPPKVLT
;
A
#
# COMPACT_ATOMS: atom_id res chain seq x y z
N VAL A 1 0.97 -12.72 -12.97
CA VAL A 1 0.85 -12.25 -11.56
C VAL A 1 1.68 -11.02 -11.28
N THR A 2 2.98 -11.02 -11.59
CA THR A 2 3.85 -9.83 -11.42
C THR A 2 3.34 -8.60 -12.16
N GLU A 3 2.87 -8.76 -13.41
CA GLU A 3 2.26 -7.67 -14.18
C GLU A 3 1.01 -7.09 -13.48
N ILE A 4 0.18 -7.95 -12.89
CA ILE A 4 -1.01 -7.52 -12.12
C ILE A 4 -0.58 -6.72 -10.90
N ARG A 5 0.39 -7.22 -10.13
CA ARG A 5 0.94 -6.50 -8.97
C ARG A 5 1.46 -5.12 -9.40
N ASN A 6 2.31 -5.06 -10.42
CA ASN A 6 2.88 -3.79 -10.89
C ASN A 6 1.77 -2.84 -11.34
N LYS A 7 0.78 -3.32 -12.09
CA LYS A 7 -0.34 -2.49 -12.54
C LYS A 7 -1.16 -1.94 -11.37
N VAL A 8 -1.42 -2.73 -10.33
CA VAL A 8 -2.13 -2.25 -9.13
C VAL A 8 -1.27 -1.24 -8.37
N THR A 9 0.04 -1.47 -8.25
CA THR A 9 0.98 -0.50 -7.66
C THR A 9 0.95 0.83 -8.42
N ASP A 10 1.02 0.81 -9.76
CA ASP A 10 0.97 2.02 -10.59
C ASP A 10 -0.35 2.80 -10.41
N LEU A 11 -1.49 2.09 -10.38
CA LEU A 11 -2.80 2.72 -10.14
C LEU A 11 -2.91 3.29 -8.72
N THR A 12 -2.30 2.63 -7.73
CA THR A 12 -2.30 3.11 -6.35
C THR A 12 -1.43 4.35 -6.19
N ILE A 13 -0.30 4.41 -6.90
CA ILE A 13 0.55 5.60 -7.00
C ILE A 13 -0.22 6.73 -7.67
N GLU A 14 -0.89 6.47 -8.78
CA GLU A 14 -1.67 7.47 -9.49
C GLU A 14 -2.76 8.09 -8.59
N LEU A 15 -3.47 7.26 -7.80
CA LEU A 15 -4.42 7.71 -6.80
C LEU A 15 -3.75 8.60 -5.73
N ALA A 16 -2.64 8.14 -5.15
CA ALA A 16 -1.94 8.88 -4.10
C ALA A 16 -1.42 10.23 -4.59
N ASP A 17 -0.88 10.26 -5.81
CA ASP A 17 -0.26 11.44 -6.42
C ASP A 17 -1.28 12.44 -6.94
N LYS A 18 -2.20 11.99 -7.81
CA LYS A 18 -3.08 12.89 -8.57
C LYS A 18 -4.36 13.25 -7.85
N ASP A 19 -5.00 12.27 -7.20
CA ASP A 19 -6.33 12.46 -6.61
C ASP A 19 -6.23 12.90 -5.15
N LEU A 20 -5.25 12.34 -4.42
CA LEU A 20 -5.07 12.61 -2.99
C LEU A 20 -4.00 13.66 -2.68
N ASP A 21 -3.18 14.11 -3.64
CA ASP A 21 -2.07 15.06 -3.43
C ASP A 21 -1.21 14.68 -2.20
N MET A 22 -0.84 13.41 -2.12
CA MET A 22 -0.03 12.87 -1.04
C MET A 22 1.41 12.70 -1.50
N GLU A 23 2.34 12.98 -0.61
CA GLU A 23 3.73 12.65 -0.85
C GLU A 23 3.96 11.17 -0.54
N TRP A 24 4.46 10.42 -1.52
CA TRP A 24 4.59 8.96 -1.48
C TRP A 24 5.96 8.47 -1.93
N ARG A 25 6.30 7.23 -1.55
CA ARG A 25 7.44 6.48 -2.09
C ARG A 25 7.12 5.00 -2.18
N VAL A 26 7.82 4.27 -3.05
CA VAL A 26 7.77 2.81 -3.10
C VAL A 26 9.05 2.24 -2.51
N VAL A 27 8.91 1.28 -1.61
CA VAL A 27 10.03 0.57 -1.01
C VAL A 27 9.89 -0.94 -1.21
N ALA A 28 11.03 -1.64 -1.17
CA ALA A 28 11.03 -3.10 -1.16
C ALA A 28 10.58 -3.59 0.22
N GLY A 29 9.37 -4.14 0.27
CA GLY A 29 8.75 -4.64 1.49
C GLY A 29 9.25 -6.03 1.87
N ALA A 30 9.15 -6.35 3.16
CA ALA A 30 9.37 -7.72 3.63
C ALA A 30 8.19 -8.62 3.20
N PRO A 31 8.44 -9.88 2.81
CA PRO A 31 7.37 -10.82 2.51
C PRO A 31 6.65 -11.23 3.82
N PHE A 32 5.46 -10.68 4.06
CA PHE A 32 4.67 -10.90 5.29
C PHE A 32 4.32 -12.38 5.55
N TYR A 33 4.25 -13.18 4.47
CA TYR A 33 3.86 -14.58 4.49
C TYR A 33 4.99 -15.55 4.86
N LEU A 34 6.18 -15.03 5.14
CA LEU A 34 7.32 -15.79 5.63
C LEU A 34 7.51 -15.56 7.12
N SER A 35 7.97 -16.59 7.83
CA SER A 35 8.46 -16.39 9.19
C SER A 35 9.65 -15.42 9.19
N PRO A 36 9.89 -14.67 10.29
CA PRO A 36 11.05 -13.79 10.38
C PRO A 36 12.39 -14.49 10.10
N GLN A 37 12.52 -15.78 10.47
CA GLN A 37 13.72 -16.57 10.19
C GLN A 37 13.87 -16.94 8.72
N GLU A 38 12.77 -17.12 7.97
CA GLU A 38 12.81 -17.40 6.54
C GLU A 38 12.98 -16.13 5.71
N ALA A 39 12.36 -15.03 6.15
CA ALA A 39 12.53 -13.71 5.56
C ALA A 39 13.98 -13.24 5.67
N SER A 40 14.63 -13.41 6.84
CA SER A 40 16.02 -12.99 7.05
C SER A 40 17.05 -13.78 6.23
N LYS A 41 16.72 -15.01 5.83
CA LYS A 41 17.57 -15.85 4.97
C LYS A 41 17.44 -15.52 3.48
N ARG A 42 16.39 -14.80 3.08
CA ARG A 42 16.17 -14.43 1.68
C ARG A 42 16.84 -13.08 1.40
N MET A 43 17.94 -13.09 0.66
CA MET A 43 18.41 -11.89 0.00
C MET A 43 17.36 -11.47 -1.04
N ILE A 44 16.74 -10.31 -0.82
CA ILE A 44 15.79 -9.74 -1.77
C ILE A 44 16.61 -9.14 -2.92
N ASP A 45 16.41 -9.68 -4.12
CA ASP A 45 17.01 -9.12 -5.32
C ASP A 45 16.25 -7.84 -5.74
N ILE A 46 16.86 -6.70 -5.42
CA ILE A 46 16.36 -5.35 -5.76
C ILE A 46 16.84 -4.85 -7.13
N SER A 47 17.53 -5.68 -7.93
CA SER A 47 18.02 -5.27 -9.27
C SER A 47 16.90 -4.98 -10.26
N HIS A 48 15.71 -5.53 -10.04
CA HIS A 48 14.56 -5.32 -10.90
C HIS A 48 13.25 -5.46 -10.11
N ILE A 49 12.29 -4.57 -10.33
CA ILE A 49 11.00 -4.53 -9.61
C ILE A 49 10.24 -5.87 -9.63
N ASN A 50 10.33 -6.59 -10.76
CA ASN A 50 9.72 -7.93 -10.93
C ASN A 50 10.30 -9.02 -10.02
N LYS A 51 11.48 -8.80 -9.43
CA LYS A 51 12.13 -9.76 -8.53
C LYS A 51 11.83 -9.49 -7.05
N ILE A 52 11.46 -8.25 -6.72
CA ILE A 52 11.06 -7.86 -5.37
C ILE A 52 9.76 -8.59 -5.01
N PRO A 53 9.66 -9.33 -3.89
CA PRO A 53 8.44 -10.03 -3.51
C PRO A 53 7.28 -9.09 -3.20
N THR A 54 7.53 -8.06 -2.39
CA THR A 54 6.52 -7.11 -1.93
C THR A 54 6.96 -5.69 -2.26
N LEU A 55 6.05 -4.90 -2.82
CA LEU A 55 6.20 -3.47 -2.99
C LEU A 55 5.30 -2.77 -1.97
N ASP A 56 5.91 -2.03 -1.05
CA ASP A 56 5.18 -1.22 -0.08
C ASP A 56 5.11 0.21 -0.59
N ILE A 57 3.92 0.81 -0.53
CA ILE A 57 3.70 2.23 -0.78
C ILE A 57 3.62 2.90 0.58
N GLU A 58 4.52 3.85 0.80
CA GLU A 58 4.58 4.62 2.03
C GLU A 58 4.26 6.08 1.76
N VAL A 59 3.61 6.75 2.72
CA VAL A 59 3.28 8.17 2.65
C VAL A 59 3.95 8.94 3.76
N TYR A 60 4.34 10.17 3.46
CA TYR A 60 4.98 11.05 4.44
C TYR A 60 3.96 11.61 5.44
N LEU A 61 4.40 11.74 6.69
CA LEU A 61 3.60 12.29 7.79
C LEU A 61 4.32 13.52 8.36
N PRO A 62 3.91 14.75 8.01
CA PRO A 62 4.62 15.97 8.40
C PRO A 62 4.84 16.13 9.92
N TYR A 63 3.92 15.62 10.73
CA TYR A 63 4.02 15.70 12.19
C TYR A 63 5.10 14.78 12.79
N ARG A 64 5.71 13.88 12.01
CA ARG A 64 6.78 12.97 12.45
C ARG A 64 8.19 13.57 12.33
N GLY A 65 8.30 14.82 11.89
CA GLY A 65 9.57 15.53 11.71
C GLY A 65 9.96 15.69 10.24
N PRO A 66 11.17 16.20 9.96
CA PRO A 66 11.63 16.49 8.59
C PRO A 66 11.61 15.26 7.67
N ARG A 67 11.35 15.48 6.38
CA ARG A 67 11.21 14.43 5.36
C ARG A 67 12.37 13.45 5.33
N GLU A 68 13.59 13.95 5.54
CA GLU A 68 14.85 13.22 5.43
C GLU A 68 15.09 12.25 6.59
N SER A 69 14.47 12.50 7.75
CA SER A 69 14.68 11.73 8.98
C SER A 69 13.41 11.09 9.53
N ALA A 70 12.23 11.50 9.06
CA ALA A 70 10.95 10.95 9.49
C ALA A 70 10.74 9.53 8.99
N GLU A 71 10.09 8.71 9.83
CA GLU A 71 9.55 7.42 9.41
C GLU A 71 8.24 7.61 8.64
N TRP A 72 8.20 7.11 7.41
CA TRP A 72 7.03 7.15 6.54
C TRP A 72 6.05 6.04 6.93
N LEU A 73 4.78 6.21 6.59
CA LEU A 73 3.72 5.25 6.93
C LEU A 73 3.40 4.37 5.72
N GLU A 74 3.64 3.07 5.84
CA GLU A 74 3.13 2.07 4.88
C GLU A 74 1.60 2.10 4.85
N VAL A 75 1.02 2.37 3.68
CA VAL A 75 -0.44 2.43 3.46
C VAL A 75 -0.95 1.30 2.58
N THR A 76 -0.07 0.72 1.75
CA THR A 76 -0.41 -0.39 0.86
C THR A 76 0.78 -1.32 0.72
N ALA A 77 0.52 -2.63 0.75
CA ALA A 77 1.49 -3.68 0.46
C ALA A 77 0.99 -4.54 -0.71
N ALA A 78 1.78 -4.64 -1.79
CA ALA A 78 1.48 -5.43 -2.97
C ALA A 78 2.49 -6.56 -3.15
N SER A 79 2.07 -7.82 -2.97
CA SER A 79 2.95 -8.99 -2.88
C SER A 79 2.73 -10.00 -4.00
N VAL A 80 3.82 -10.60 -4.49
CA VAL A 80 3.82 -11.82 -5.31
C VAL A 80 4.39 -12.95 -4.48
N HIS A 81 3.56 -13.95 -4.17
CA HIS A 81 3.93 -15.09 -3.33
C HIS A 81 4.59 -16.23 -4.11
N ARG A 82 4.63 -16.11 -5.45
CA ARG A 82 5.00 -17.18 -6.38
C ARG A 82 4.15 -18.43 -6.10
N ASP A 83 4.78 -19.59 -5.99
CA ASP A 83 4.16 -20.88 -5.76
C ASP A 83 3.96 -21.22 -4.27
N PHE A 84 4.27 -20.32 -3.33
CA PHE A 84 4.21 -20.61 -1.88
C PHE A 84 2.83 -21.14 -1.45
N TYR A 85 1.77 -20.40 -1.73
CA TYR A 85 0.41 -20.83 -1.39
C TYR A 85 -0.07 -21.98 -2.27
N VAL A 86 0.33 -22.01 -3.54
CA VAL A 86 -0.03 -23.10 -4.45
C VAL A 86 0.49 -24.45 -3.94
N LYS A 87 1.75 -24.50 -3.51
CA LYS A 87 2.38 -25.69 -2.92
C LYS A 87 1.75 -26.08 -1.60
N ASN A 88 1.62 -25.12 -0.66
CA ASN A 88 1.12 -25.42 0.68
C ASN A 88 -0.35 -25.84 0.71
N PHE A 89 -1.18 -25.29 -0.19
CA PHE A 89 -2.61 -25.61 -0.30
C PHE A 89 -2.92 -26.65 -1.39
N LYS A 90 -1.90 -27.21 -2.04
CA LYS A 90 -2.02 -28.24 -3.08
C LYS A 90 -2.97 -27.83 -4.22
N ILE A 91 -2.91 -26.56 -4.63
CA ILE A 91 -3.71 -26.02 -5.73
C ILE A 91 -3.15 -26.57 -7.05
N LYS A 92 -4.00 -27.14 -7.90
CA LYS A 92 -3.60 -27.80 -9.15
C LYS A 92 -4.23 -27.13 -10.36
N GLU A 93 -3.50 -27.16 -11.47
CA GLU A 93 -3.97 -26.78 -12.80
C GLU A 93 -4.04 -28.02 -13.68
N ALA A 94 -5.10 -28.17 -14.48
CA ALA A 94 -5.39 -29.41 -15.20
C ALA A 94 -4.33 -29.79 -16.27
N ARG A 95 -3.50 -28.85 -16.71
CA ARG A 95 -2.41 -29.04 -17.68
C ARG A 95 -1.04 -28.88 -17.03
N GLU A 96 -0.96 -28.93 -15.70
CA GLU A 96 0.25 -28.79 -14.90
C GLU A 96 1.07 -27.52 -15.20
N ARG A 97 0.38 -26.44 -15.63
CA ARG A 97 1.04 -25.15 -15.80
C ARG A 97 1.41 -24.53 -14.46
N GLU A 98 2.47 -23.74 -14.46
CA GLU A 98 2.90 -23.00 -13.28
C GLU A 98 1.78 -22.05 -12.81
N LEU A 99 1.41 -22.17 -11.54
CA LEU A 99 0.47 -21.27 -10.87
C LEU A 99 1.22 -20.47 -9.81
N TRP A 100 1.07 -19.15 -9.87
CA TRP A 100 1.52 -18.25 -8.82
C TRP A 100 0.35 -17.49 -8.22
N THR A 101 0.50 -17.04 -6.97
CA THR A 101 -0.45 -16.14 -6.31
C THR A 101 0.20 -14.82 -5.93
N GLY A 102 -0.64 -13.83 -5.65
CA GLY A 102 -0.27 -12.54 -5.11
C GLY A 102 -1.48 -11.89 -4.43
N CYS A 103 -1.24 -10.86 -3.63
CA CYS A 103 -2.30 -10.07 -3.02
C CYS A 103 -1.89 -8.60 -2.94
N VAL A 104 -2.87 -7.74 -2.74
CA VAL A 104 -2.66 -6.34 -2.41
C VAL A 104 -3.55 -6.00 -1.22
N GLY A 105 -2.97 -5.39 -0.18
CA GLY A 105 -3.69 -4.90 0.97
C GLY A 105 -3.62 -3.38 1.04
N HIS A 106 -4.78 -2.71 1.17
CA HIS A 106 -4.87 -1.27 1.40
C HIS A 106 -5.33 -1.02 2.84
N GLY A 107 -4.46 -0.46 3.68
CA GLY A 107 -4.80 -0.16 5.06
C GLY A 107 -5.60 1.14 5.15
N LEU A 108 -6.94 1.09 4.99
CA LEU A 108 -7.78 2.28 4.91
C LEU A 108 -7.61 3.25 6.10
N SER A 109 -7.43 2.75 7.32
CA SER A 109 -7.15 3.60 8.49
C SER A 109 -5.81 4.34 8.35
N ARG A 110 -4.80 3.74 7.72
CA ARG A 110 -3.50 4.36 7.44
C ARG A 110 -3.57 5.36 6.30
N TRP A 111 -4.34 5.05 5.25
CA TRP A 111 -4.67 6.02 4.19
C TRP A 111 -5.34 7.26 4.76
N ALA A 112 -6.37 7.09 5.60
CA ALA A 112 -7.04 8.19 6.27
C ALA A 112 -6.07 9.00 7.16
N ALA A 113 -5.23 8.32 7.95
CA ALA A 113 -4.23 8.99 8.78
C ALA A 113 -3.22 9.79 7.95
N GLY A 114 -2.71 9.24 6.84
CA GLY A 114 -1.80 9.92 5.95
C GLY A 114 -2.44 11.12 5.26
N PHE A 115 -3.65 10.94 4.74
CA PHE A 115 -4.40 12.01 4.07
C PHE A 115 -4.68 13.18 5.02
N LEU A 116 -5.17 12.91 6.23
CA LEU A 116 -5.42 13.93 7.25
C LEU A 116 -4.13 14.57 7.76
N ALA A 117 -3.03 13.83 7.84
CA ALA A 117 -1.72 14.38 8.22
C ALA A 117 -1.19 15.38 7.18
N ARG A 118 -1.53 15.18 5.90
CA ARG A 118 -1.14 16.06 4.79
C ARG A 118 -2.05 17.27 4.64
N HIS A 119 -3.37 17.06 4.66
CA HIS A 119 -4.37 18.09 4.32
C HIS A 119 -5.06 18.72 5.53
N GLY A 120 -4.89 18.17 6.73
CA GLY A 120 -5.60 18.59 7.92
C GLY A 120 -7.08 18.23 7.90
N PHE A 121 -7.84 18.84 8.81
CA PHE A 121 -9.25 18.53 9.04
C PHE A 121 -10.22 19.56 8.43
N GLU A 122 -9.70 20.60 7.79
CA GLU A 122 -10.52 21.61 7.11
C GLU A 122 -10.92 21.09 5.72
N PHE A 123 -12.18 20.71 5.56
CA PHE A 123 -12.69 20.07 4.35
C PHE A 123 -12.55 20.95 3.13
N ASP A 124 -12.71 22.27 3.26
CA ASP A 124 -12.60 23.19 2.12
C ASP A 124 -11.19 23.19 1.51
N ASN A 125 -10.17 22.84 2.31
CA ASN A 125 -8.77 22.75 1.86
C ASN A 125 -8.43 21.41 1.17
N TRP A 126 -9.33 20.43 1.19
CA TRP A 126 -9.05 19.12 0.61
C TRP A 126 -9.04 19.14 -0.94
N PRO A 127 -8.36 18.17 -1.58
CA PRO A 127 -8.36 18.03 -3.04
C PRO A 127 -9.77 17.97 -3.62
N LYS A 128 -9.99 18.68 -4.73
CA LYS A 128 -11.29 18.80 -5.38
C LYS A 128 -11.93 17.45 -5.70
N ALA A 129 -11.16 16.49 -6.21
CA ALA A 129 -11.64 15.14 -6.52
C ALA A 129 -12.27 14.45 -5.30
N ILE A 130 -11.70 14.63 -4.11
CA ILE A 130 -12.21 14.05 -2.86
C ILE A 130 -13.46 14.76 -2.37
N LYS A 131 -13.49 16.09 -2.47
CA LYS A 131 -14.68 16.87 -2.13
C LYS A 131 -15.87 16.49 -3.02
N GLU A 132 -15.64 16.25 -4.31
CA GLU A 132 -16.68 15.82 -5.26
C GLU A 132 -17.22 14.41 -4.96
N ILE A 133 -16.36 13.48 -4.52
CA ILE A 133 -16.77 12.12 -4.13
C ILE A 133 -17.57 12.13 -2.82
N ILE A 134 -17.14 12.91 -1.83
CA ILE A 134 -17.79 12.97 -0.51
C ILE A 134 -19.08 13.79 -0.58
N GLY A 135 -19.09 14.88 -1.33
CA GLY A 135 -20.18 15.85 -1.34
C GLY A 135 -20.21 16.65 -0.03
N GLU A 136 -21.11 16.28 0.87
CA GLU A 136 -21.31 16.97 2.15
C GLU A 136 -20.78 16.12 3.31
N LEU A 137 -19.91 16.70 4.13
CA LEU A 137 -19.41 16.02 5.33
C LEU A 137 -20.51 15.94 6.40
N PRO A 138 -20.70 14.77 7.05
CA PRO A 138 -21.61 14.66 8.17
C PRO A 138 -21.09 15.46 9.36
N SER A 139 -22.01 16.12 10.07
CA SER A 139 -21.68 16.78 11.33
C SER A 139 -21.44 15.74 12.44
N PRO A 140 -20.41 15.92 13.29
CA PRO A 140 -20.24 15.09 14.48
C PRO A 140 -21.49 15.14 15.38
N PRO A 141 -21.88 14.03 16.01
CA PRO A 141 -22.99 14.04 16.96
C PRO A 141 -22.65 14.98 18.13
N LYS A 142 -23.56 15.93 18.40
CA LYS A 142 -23.41 16.86 19.52
C LYS A 142 -23.68 16.13 20.83
N VAL A 143 -22.77 16.28 21.80
CA VAL A 143 -22.95 15.83 23.18
C VAL A 143 -23.23 17.04 24.08
N LEU A 144 -23.86 16.83 25.23
CA LEU A 144 -24.29 17.90 26.16
C LEU A 144 -23.15 18.48 27.02
N THR A 145 -21.90 18.05 26.83
CA THR A 145 -20.73 18.50 27.61
C THR A 145 -20.35 19.93 27.29
#